data_AF-A0A1R1L5V6-F1
#
_entry.id   AF-A0A1R1L5V6-F1
#
_cell.length_a   1.000
_cell.length_b   1.000
_cell.length_c   1.000
_cell.angle_alpha   90.00
_cell.angle_beta   90.00
_cell.angle_gamma   90.00
#
_symmetry.space_group_name_H-M   'P 1'
#
loop_
_entity.id
_entity.type
_entity.pdbx_description
1 polymer ?
#
loop_
_entity_poly.entity_id
_entity_poly.type
_entity_poly.pdbx_seq_one_letter_code
_entity_poly.pdbx_strand_id
1 'polypeptide(L)'
;MADISVPRVGRGRPRTRPDAVIADRAYATGVIRTELRRRRITAVIPAKSDQIAARKRRGSKGGRPHGFDAEAYKGRNVVERSFNKAKQWRGLATRYDKLAITYRAADVIFTILTWLRT
;
A
#
# COMPACT_ATOMS: atom_id res chain seq x y z
N MET A 1 4.43 -6.34 11.70
CA MET A 1 5.42 -5.34 11.22
C MET A 1 6.86 -5.75 11.49
N ALA A 2 7.14 -6.77 12.32
CA ALA A 2 8.48 -7.35 12.42
C ALA A 2 9.01 -7.84 11.06
N ASP A 3 8.10 -8.19 10.15
CA ASP A 3 8.43 -8.66 8.79
C ASP A 3 8.63 -7.54 7.76
N ILE A 4 8.48 -6.26 8.14
CA ILE A 4 8.74 -5.15 7.22
C ILE A 4 10.22 -4.75 7.35
N SER A 5 10.96 -4.90 6.25
CA SER A 5 12.35 -4.51 6.12
C SER A 5 12.49 -3.36 5.11
N VAL A 6 12.98 -2.22 5.58
CA VAL A 6 13.25 -1.03 4.75
C VAL A 6 14.77 -0.90 4.61
N PRO A 7 15.32 -1.11 3.40
CA PRO A 7 16.75 -1.00 3.16
C PRO A 7 17.23 0.43 3.40
N ARG A 8 18.46 0.56 3.90
CA ARG A 8 19.13 1.85 4.04
C ARG A 8 19.97 2.11 2.81
N VAL A 9 20.02 3.36 2.37
CA VAL A 9 21.06 3.82 1.45
C VAL A 9 22.35 3.97 2.26
N GLY A 10 23.11 2.89 2.41
CA GLY A 10 24.37 2.84 3.18
C GLY A 10 24.48 1.64 4.12
N ARG A 11 25.55 1.64 4.95
CA ARG A 11 25.84 0.56 5.91
C ARG A 11 24.83 0.51 7.07
N GLY A 12 24.65 -0.68 7.64
CA GLY A 12 23.87 -0.92 8.86
C GLY A 12 22.58 -1.71 8.65
N ARG A 13 21.96 -2.14 9.76
CA ARG A 13 20.76 -2.99 9.74
C ARG A 13 19.57 -2.26 9.08
N PRO A 14 18.77 -2.96 8.25
CA PRO A 14 17.52 -2.43 7.71
C PRO A 14 16.62 -1.85 8.81
N ARG A 15 15.90 -0.80 8.48
CA ARG A 15 14.90 -0.20 9.38
C ARG A 15 13.61 -1.01 9.29
N THR A 16 12.82 -1.00 10.36
CA THR A 16 11.46 -1.59 10.36
C THR A 16 10.37 -0.55 10.19
N ARG A 17 10.74 0.74 10.20
CA ARG A 17 9.82 1.87 10.03
C ARG A 17 10.08 2.57 8.68
N PRO A 18 9.09 2.59 7.77
CA PRO A 18 9.16 3.40 6.56
C PRO A 18 8.89 4.88 6.86
N ASP A 19 9.40 5.78 6.01
CA ASP A 19 9.16 7.22 6.14
C ASP A 19 7.73 7.60 5.72
N ALA A 20 7.20 6.91 4.70
CA ALA A 20 5.84 7.09 4.21
C ALA A 20 5.19 5.74 3.83
N VAL A 21 3.86 5.70 3.89
CA VAL A 21 3.03 4.61 3.38
C VAL A 21 2.08 5.18 2.33
N ILE A 22 2.18 4.65 1.12
CA ILE A 22 1.27 4.91 0.01
C ILE A 22 0.24 3.79 0.01
N ALA A 23 -1.05 4.12 0.05
CA ALA A 23 -2.11 3.12 -0.01
C ALA A 23 -3.37 3.68 -0.66
N ASP A 24 -4.22 2.76 -1.12
CA ASP A 24 -5.50 3.09 -1.74
C ASP A 24 -6.46 3.79 -0.78
N ARG A 25 -7.38 4.57 -1.36
CA ARG A 25 -8.47 5.24 -0.63
C ARG A 25 -9.28 4.29 0.25
N ALA A 26 -9.38 3.00 -0.09
CA ALA A 26 -10.05 2.01 0.74
C ALA A 26 -9.43 1.91 2.16
N TYR A 27 -8.13 2.12 2.28
CA TYR A 27 -7.35 2.11 3.51
C TYR A 27 -7.35 3.45 4.26
N ALA A 28 -8.20 4.42 3.88
CA ALA A 28 -8.29 5.73 4.52
C ALA A 28 -9.05 5.74 5.86
N THR A 29 -9.07 4.62 6.59
CA THR A 29 -9.77 4.53 7.88
C THR A 29 -9.04 5.33 8.97
N GLY A 30 -9.82 5.79 9.96
CA GLY A 30 -9.25 6.52 11.11
C GLY A 30 -8.22 5.69 11.87
N VAL A 31 -8.49 4.39 12.04
CA VAL A 31 -7.60 3.43 12.71
C VAL A 31 -6.22 3.36 12.04
N ILE A 32 -6.19 3.17 10.71
CA ILE A 32 -4.93 3.11 9.94
C ILE A 32 -4.16 4.42 10.08
N ARG A 33 -4.83 5.57 9.92
CA ARG A 33 -4.18 6.87 10.03
C ARG A 33 -3.66 7.16 11.44
N THR A 34 -4.39 6.76 12.47
CA THR A 34 -3.95 6.92 13.87
C THR A 34 -2.72 6.07 14.15
N GLU A 35 -2.68 4.82 13.67
CA GLU A 35 -1.53 3.95 13.85
C GLU A 35 -0.28 4.47 13.12
N LEU A 36 -0.44 4.95 11.88
CA LEU A 36 0.66 5.58 11.13
C LEU A 36 1.18 6.83 11.84
N ARG A 37 0.28 7.68 12.36
CA ARG A 37 0.65 8.87 13.14
C ARG A 37 1.38 8.52 14.43
N ARG A 38 0.87 7.54 15.19
CA ARG A 38 1.49 7.05 16.44
C ARG A 38 2.95 6.65 16.22
N ARG A 39 3.24 6.07 15.05
CA ARG A 39 4.57 5.59 14.67
C ARG A 39 5.42 6.62 13.92
N ARG A 40 4.91 7.84 13.71
CA ARG A 40 5.55 8.92 12.93
C ARG A 40 5.84 8.52 11.48
N ILE A 41 4.89 7.85 10.84
CA ILE A 41 4.92 7.46 9.43
C ILE A 41 3.98 8.37 8.65
N THR A 42 4.45 8.95 7.54
CA THR A 42 3.62 9.81 6.67
C THR A 42 2.60 8.98 5.92
N ALA A 43 1.31 9.34 6.02
CA ALA A 43 0.22 8.62 5.36
C ALA A 43 -0.14 9.28 4.01
N VAL A 44 0.38 8.75 2.91
CA VAL A 44 0.06 9.16 1.53
C VAL A 44 -1.15 8.36 1.03
N ILE A 45 -2.29 8.62 1.67
CA ILE A 45 -3.55 7.93 1.41
C ILE A 45 -4.60 8.99 1.07
N PRO A 46 -5.33 8.90 -0.05
CA PRO A 46 -6.42 9.82 -0.34
C PRO A 46 -7.53 9.72 0.71
N ALA A 47 -8.16 10.83 1.07
CA ALA A 47 -9.35 10.79 1.93
C ALA A 47 -10.58 10.29 1.15
N LYS A 48 -11.56 9.69 1.86
CA LYS A 48 -12.85 9.35 1.26
C LYS A 48 -13.68 10.63 1.05
N SER A 49 -14.47 10.68 -0.03
CA SER A 49 -15.40 11.78 -0.34
C SER A 49 -16.28 12.13 0.86
N ASP A 50 -16.83 11.12 1.52
CA ASP A 50 -17.79 11.31 2.61
C ASP A 50 -17.12 11.84 3.87
N GLN A 51 -15.86 11.46 4.10
CA GLN A 51 -15.04 12.02 5.18
C GLN A 51 -14.75 13.50 4.93
N ILE A 52 -14.45 13.88 3.68
CA ILE A 52 -14.24 15.28 3.30
C ILE A 52 -15.55 16.06 3.50
N ALA A 53 -16.68 15.53 3.02
CA ALA A 53 -17.98 16.18 3.13
C ALA A 53 -18.47 16.31 4.58
N ALA A 54 -18.34 15.25 5.39
CA ALA A 54 -18.69 15.27 6.81
C ALA A 54 -17.84 16.26 7.60
N ARG A 55 -16.55 16.37 7.25
CA ARG A 55 -15.64 17.36 7.84
C ARG A 55 -16.05 18.79 7.46
N LYS A 56 -16.35 19.05 6.18
CA LYS A 56 -16.85 20.36 5.72
C LYS A 56 -18.12 20.77 6.47
N ARG A 57 -19.06 19.84 6.67
CA ARG A 57 -20.28 20.06 7.48
C ARG A 57 -20.00 20.45 8.93
N ARG A 58 -18.89 20.01 9.53
CA ARG A 58 -18.51 20.35 10.91
C ARG A 58 -17.78 21.69 11.04
N GLY A 59 -17.42 22.35 9.94
CA GLY A 59 -16.71 23.64 9.97
C GLY A 59 -15.43 23.60 10.82
N SER A 60 -15.28 24.56 11.73
CA SER A 60 -14.14 24.67 12.66
C SER A 60 -14.01 23.46 13.60
N LYS A 61 -15.12 22.79 13.94
CA LYS A 61 -15.12 21.54 14.73
C LYS A 61 -14.60 20.33 13.94
N GLY A 62 -14.34 20.49 12.65
CA GLY A 62 -13.84 19.44 11.76
C GLY A 62 -12.38 19.03 12.00
N GLY A 63 -11.56 19.79 12.74
CA GLY A 63 -10.15 19.52 13.01
C GLY A 63 -9.20 20.10 11.94
N ARG A 64 -8.02 19.51 11.67
CA ARG A 64 -7.10 19.87 10.56
C ARG A 64 -7.21 18.86 9.40
N PRO A 65 -7.23 19.28 8.10
CA PRO A 65 -7.34 18.33 7.00
C PRO A 65 -6.12 17.42 6.94
N HIS A 66 -6.30 16.21 6.40
CA HIS A 66 -5.16 15.33 6.14
C HIS A 66 -4.31 15.92 5.01
N GLY A 67 -2.99 16.06 5.24
CA GLY A 67 -2.06 16.33 4.14
C GLY A 67 -2.10 15.15 3.16
N PHE A 68 -2.25 15.46 1.88
CA PHE A 68 -2.18 14.48 0.80
C PHE A 68 -1.13 14.96 -0.21
N ASP A 69 -0.10 14.15 -0.39
CA ASP A 69 0.93 14.38 -1.39
C ASP A 69 0.56 13.63 -2.67
N ALA A 70 0.09 14.38 -3.67
CA ALA A 70 -0.35 13.83 -4.94
C ALA A 70 0.83 13.29 -5.78
N GLU A 71 2.02 13.86 -5.64
CA GLU A 71 3.19 13.43 -6.39
C GLU A 71 3.71 12.11 -5.84
N ALA A 72 3.86 12.01 -4.51
CA ALA A 72 4.22 10.76 -3.86
C ALA A 72 3.18 9.65 -4.15
N TYR A 73 1.90 10.01 -4.27
CA TYR A 73 0.83 9.04 -4.57
C TYR A 73 0.98 8.38 -5.95
N LYS A 74 1.59 9.05 -6.95
CA LYS A 74 1.88 8.45 -8.26
C LYS A 74 2.79 7.22 -8.15
N GLY A 75 3.58 7.12 -7.08
CA GLY A 75 4.42 5.95 -6.77
C GLY A 75 3.64 4.63 -6.65
N ARG A 76 2.32 4.68 -6.42
CA ARG A 76 1.44 3.49 -6.44
C ARG A 76 1.52 2.71 -7.74
N ASN A 77 1.80 3.38 -8.87
CA ASN A 77 1.87 2.76 -10.20
C ASN A 77 2.88 1.60 -10.28
N VAL A 78 3.91 1.59 -9.43
CA VAL A 78 4.85 0.45 -9.34
C VAL A 78 4.11 -0.84 -8.95
N VAL A 79 3.30 -0.77 -7.90
CA VAL A 79 2.53 -1.92 -7.40
C VAL A 79 1.44 -2.31 -8.40
N GLU A 80 0.77 -1.33 -9.01
CA GLU A 80 -0.29 -1.59 -10.00
C GLU A 80 0.23 -2.30 -11.24
N ARG A 81 1.40 -1.90 -11.76
CA ARG A 81 2.04 -2.58 -12.89
C ARG A 81 2.41 -4.01 -12.56
N SER A 82 2.93 -4.26 -11.35
CA SER A 82 3.23 -5.62 -10.88
C SER A 82 1.97 -6.49 -10.82
N PHE A 83 0.87 -5.99 -10.26
CA PHE A 83 -0.40 -6.72 -10.25
C PHE A 83 -1.00 -6.90 -11.63
N ASN A 84 -0.86 -5.92 -12.53
CA ASN A 84 -1.30 -6.08 -13.92
C ASN A 84 -0.52 -7.21 -14.62
N LYS A 85 0.79 -7.29 -14.40
CA LYS A 85 1.62 -8.38 -14.92
C LYS A 85 1.19 -9.73 -14.34
N ALA A 86 0.88 -9.80 -13.05
CA ALA A 86 0.36 -11.01 -12.41
C ALA A 86 -0.99 -11.44 -13.01
N LYS A 87 -1.87 -10.48 -13.33
CA LYS A 87 -3.18 -10.75 -13.94
C LYS A 87 -3.11 -11.27 -15.37
N GLN A 88 -1.98 -11.16 -16.07
CA GLN A 88 -1.79 -11.82 -17.36
C GLN A 88 -1.84 -13.35 -17.22
N TRP A 89 -1.49 -13.87 -16.04
CA TRP A 89 -1.60 -15.29 -15.72
C TRP A 89 -3.03 -15.59 -15.30
N ARG A 90 -3.83 -16.11 -16.24
CA ARG A 90 -5.27 -16.35 -16.02
C ARG A 90 -5.57 -17.14 -14.73
N GLY A 91 -4.78 -18.18 -14.43
CA GLY A 91 -4.94 -18.98 -13.21
C GLY A 91 -4.83 -18.15 -11.92
N LEU A 92 -3.87 -17.22 -11.86
CA LEU A 92 -3.71 -16.29 -10.72
C LEU A 92 -4.81 -15.23 -10.70
N ALA A 93 -5.17 -14.68 -11.86
CA ALA A 93 -6.17 -13.63 -11.97
C ALA A 93 -7.56 -14.08 -11.50
N THR A 94 -7.97 -15.29 -11.88
CA THR A 94 -9.29 -15.85 -11.56
C THR A 94 -9.31 -16.65 -10.27
N ARG A 95 -8.14 -17.01 -9.73
CA ARG A 95 -7.99 -17.87 -8.54
C ARG A 95 -8.69 -19.23 -8.69
N TYR A 96 -8.40 -19.93 -9.79
CA TYR A 96 -8.96 -21.27 -10.01
C TYR A 96 -8.40 -22.35 -9.08
N ASP A 97 -7.24 -22.10 -8.49
CA ASP A 97 -6.63 -23.01 -7.53
C ASP A 97 -7.49 -23.17 -6.28
N LYS A 98 -7.98 -24.38 -6.03
CA LYS A 98 -8.78 -24.70 -4.83
C LYS A 98 -7.96 -24.68 -3.54
N LEU A 99 -6.68 -24.98 -3.62
CA LEU A 99 -5.79 -25.06 -2.46
C LEU A 99 -4.90 -23.83 -2.37
N ALA A 100 -4.81 -23.25 -1.17
CA ALA A 100 -3.97 -22.09 -0.90
C ALA A 100 -2.49 -22.34 -1.22
N ILE A 101 -2.01 -23.58 -1.05
CA ILE A 101 -0.62 -23.95 -1.37
C ILE A 101 -0.35 -23.90 -2.88
N THR A 102 -1.28 -24.40 -3.70
CA THR A 102 -1.15 -24.39 -5.16
C THR A 102 -1.19 -22.97 -5.70
N TYR A 103 -2.14 -22.16 -5.20
CA TYR A 103 -2.21 -20.74 -5.54
C TYR A 103 -0.92 -20.00 -5.19
N ARG A 104 -0.38 -20.24 -3.98
CA ARG A 104 0.90 -19.66 -3.55
C ARG A 104 2.06 -20.13 -4.41
N ALA A 105 2.11 -21.40 -4.79
CA ALA A 105 3.17 -21.92 -5.66
C ALA A 105 3.16 -21.22 -7.03
N ALA A 106 1.97 -21.01 -7.62
CA ALA A 106 1.83 -20.26 -8.86
C ALA A 106 2.31 -18.80 -8.72
N ASP A 107 1.99 -18.13 -7.60
CA ASP A 107 2.44 -16.76 -7.32
C ASP A 107 3.97 -16.66 -7.17
N VAL A 108 4.57 -17.65 -6.51
CA VAL A 108 6.04 -17.74 -6.37
C VAL A 108 6.69 -17.96 -7.73
N ILE A 109 6.17 -18.88 -8.55
CA ILE A 109 6.67 -19.12 -9.91
C ILE A 109 6.57 -17.85 -10.76
N PHE A 110 5.42 -17.17 -10.73
CA PHE A 110 5.22 -15.89 -11.41
C PHE A 110 6.26 -14.84 -10.98
N THR A 111 6.54 -14.76 -9.68
CA THR A 111 7.52 -13.83 -9.11
C THR A 111 8.93 -14.14 -9.59
N ILE A 112 9.34 -15.42 -9.57
CA ILE A 112 10.66 -15.87 -10.05
C ILE A 112 10.82 -15.53 -11.54
N LEU A 113 9.85 -15.89 -12.39
CA LEU A 113 9.91 -15.62 -13.82
C LEU A 113 9.90 -14.12 -14.13
N THR A 114 9.18 -13.33 -13.33
CA THR A 114 9.19 -11.88 -13.44
C THR A 114 10.56 -11.29 -13.10
N TRP A 115 11.20 -11.80 -12.04
CA TRP A 115 12.52 -11.37 -11.59
C TRP A 115 13.63 -11.72 -12.58
N LEU A 116 13.58 -12.91 -13.20
CA LEU A 116 14.58 -13.35 -14.18
C LEU A 116 14.51 -12.59 -15.52
N ARG A 117 13.39 -11.91 -15.78
CA ARG A 117 13.15 -11.17 -17.03
C ARG A 117 13.51 -9.68 -16.92
N THR A 118 13.71 -9.19 -15.70
CA THR A 118 14.21 -7.84 -15.39
C THR A 118 15.71 -7.83 -15.30
#